data_AF-A0A378LPZ3-F1
#
_entry.id   AF-A0A378LPZ3-F1
#
_cell.length_a   1.000
_cell.length_b   1.000
_cell.length_c   1.000
_cell.angle_alpha   90.00
_cell.angle_beta   90.00
_cell.angle_gamma   90.00
#
_symmetry.space_group_name_H-M   'P 1'
#
loop_
_entity.id
_entity.type
_entity.pdbx_description
1 polymer ?
#
loop_
_entity_poly.entity_id
_entity_poly.type
_entity_poly.pdbx_seq_one_letter_code
_entity_poly.pdbx_strand_id
1 'polypeptide(L)'
;MFPENPSDYNAITTLSIKNSKITFEEFLNALDKYPHLIEVDISFNKITDEEVFQLVAKLKGKNLPRIRSLDLSSNAITDLGAQALATLSLSSLNLSGNHRLTNQGIDYFLQNHSLVSLDVGGNQLIDSKKKYQIKEKLHNNIDRKKTDFLKEVIQLSYVAKKKPVFFGPSMTLPLTIIFKYLAADIKLFVNQSPLRSEHQIVSVAEFIYNKSIQGKLEAEHIKKAKLFLNNKIQFEEVFKKDSRHDCQCVLM
;
A
#
# COMPACT_ATOMS: atom_id res chain seq x y z
N MET A 1 -3.23 23.17 -14.53
CA MET A 1 -3.77 23.21 -15.91
C MET A 1 -3.79 21.77 -16.39
N PHE A 2 -4.92 21.26 -16.87
CA PHE A 2 -5.01 19.89 -17.38
C PHE A 2 -4.24 19.80 -18.72
N PRO A 3 -3.46 18.72 -18.98
CA PRO A 3 -2.77 18.54 -20.25
C PRO A 3 -3.71 18.62 -21.45
N GLU A 4 -3.26 19.18 -22.56
CA GLU A 4 -4.08 19.27 -23.77
C GLU A 4 -4.02 17.99 -24.63
N ASN A 5 -2.95 17.19 -24.50
CA ASN A 5 -2.76 15.95 -25.25
C ASN A 5 -3.19 14.70 -24.45
N PRO A 6 -4.11 13.86 -24.97
CA PRO A 6 -4.57 12.66 -24.28
C PRO A 6 -3.50 11.64 -23.88
N SER A 7 -2.39 11.59 -24.61
CA SER A 7 -1.27 10.68 -24.29
C SER A 7 -0.54 11.06 -23.00
N ASP A 8 -0.54 12.34 -22.62
CA ASP A 8 0.09 12.84 -21.40
C ASP A 8 -0.66 12.42 -20.14
N TYR A 9 -1.95 12.08 -20.26
CA TYR A 9 -2.76 11.62 -19.12
C TYR A 9 -2.31 10.26 -18.58
N ASN A 10 -1.67 9.43 -19.41
CA ASN A 10 -1.22 8.09 -18.99
C ASN A 10 0.02 8.13 -18.08
N ALA A 11 0.78 9.21 -18.10
CA ALA A 11 1.93 9.40 -17.22
C ALA A 11 1.54 9.96 -15.84
N ILE A 12 0.33 10.51 -15.70
CA ILE A 12 -0.08 11.23 -14.50
C ILE A 12 -0.58 10.25 -13.44
N THR A 13 0.17 10.15 -12.36
CA THR A 13 -0.15 9.35 -11.18
C THR A 13 -0.67 10.17 -10.02
N THR A 14 -0.50 11.49 -10.04
CA THR A 14 -0.87 12.40 -8.96
C THR A 14 -1.66 13.57 -9.51
N LEU A 15 -2.81 13.87 -8.90
CA LEU A 15 -3.68 15.00 -9.25
C LEU A 15 -3.93 15.83 -8.00
N SER A 16 -3.52 17.10 -8.03
CA SER A 16 -3.84 18.06 -6.97
C SER A 16 -4.71 19.19 -7.51
N ILE A 17 -5.80 19.47 -6.81
CA ILE A 17 -6.61 20.68 -6.98
C ILE A 17 -6.68 21.47 -5.67
N LYS A 18 -5.64 21.41 -4.85
CA LYS A 18 -5.56 22.14 -3.59
C LYS A 18 -5.80 23.64 -3.79
N ASN A 19 -6.69 24.23 -2.99
CA ASN A 19 -7.02 25.66 -3.03
C ASN A 19 -7.33 26.14 -4.47
N SER A 20 -8.12 25.34 -5.19
CA SER A 20 -8.45 25.59 -6.60
C SER A 20 -9.79 26.31 -6.73
N LYS A 21 -9.97 26.99 -7.87
CA LYS A 21 -11.27 27.55 -8.30
C LYS A 21 -12.11 26.56 -9.11
N ILE A 22 -11.59 25.37 -9.37
CA ILE A 22 -12.29 24.30 -10.09
C ILE A 22 -13.44 23.80 -9.21
N THR A 23 -14.61 23.60 -9.82
CA THR A 23 -15.78 23.06 -9.13
C THR A 23 -15.59 21.57 -8.81
N PHE A 24 -16.29 21.07 -7.79
CA PHE A 24 -16.20 19.65 -7.43
C PHE A 24 -16.64 18.71 -8.56
N GLU A 25 -17.64 19.12 -9.34
CA GLU A 25 -18.11 18.38 -10.52
C GLU A 25 -17.02 18.28 -11.61
N GLU A 26 -16.36 19.38 -11.93
CA GLU A 26 -15.25 19.40 -12.89
C GLU A 26 -14.10 18.48 -12.43
N PHE A 27 -13.83 18.43 -11.12
CA PHE A 27 -12.86 17.51 -10.53
C PHE A 27 -13.29 16.04 -10.71
N LEU A 28 -14.54 15.68 -10.40
CA LEU A 28 -15.04 14.32 -10.58
C LEU A 28 -14.99 13.88 -12.05
N ASN A 29 -15.18 14.82 -12.98
CA ASN A 29 -15.05 14.57 -14.42
C ASN A 29 -13.58 14.43 -14.84
N ALA A 30 -12.66 15.16 -14.21
CA ALA A 30 -11.23 15.02 -14.46
C ALA A 30 -10.70 13.65 -14.06
N LEU A 31 -11.23 13.01 -13.00
CA LEU A 31 -10.81 11.66 -12.58
C LEU A 31 -10.93 10.61 -13.70
N ASP A 32 -11.94 10.72 -14.56
CA ASP A 32 -12.14 9.83 -15.72
C ASP A 32 -11.05 9.96 -16.79
N LYS A 33 -10.29 11.06 -16.80
CA LYS A 33 -9.23 11.32 -17.78
C LYS A 33 -7.91 10.67 -17.42
N TYR A 34 -7.72 10.26 -16.16
CA TYR A 34 -6.43 9.80 -15.61
C TYR A 34 -6.48 8.32 -15.20
N PRO A 35 -6.33 7.36 -16.13
CA PRO A 35 -6.51 5.93 -15.86
C PRO A 35 -5.41 5.30 -14.98
N HIS A 36 -4.35 6.04 -14.66
CA HIS A 36 -3.22 5.57 -13.84
C HIS A 36 -3.04 6.37 -12.55
N LEU A 37 -4.04 7.14 -12.13
CA LEU A 37 -3.99 7.92 -10.91
C LEU A 37 -3.85 7.03 -9.66
N ILE A 38 -2.91 7.39 -8.80
CA ILE A 38 -2.59 6.73 -7.53
C ILE A 38 -2.85 7.67 -6.36
N GLU A 39 -2.63 8.96 -6.57
CA GLU A 39 -2.67 9.97 -5.52
C GLU A 39 -3.55 11.14 -5.93
N VAL A 40 -4.41 11.55 -4.99
CA VAL A 40 -5.33 12.67 -5.18
C VAL A 40 -5.18 13.60 -3.99
N ASP A 41 -4.94 14.88 -4.25
CA ASP A 41 -4.92 15.94 -3.26
C ASP A 41 -6.01 16.97 -3.55
N ILE A 42 -7.02 16.97 -2.69
CA ILE A 42 -8.15 17.90 -2.73
C ILE A 42 -8.26 18.64 -1.39
N SER A 43 -7.13 18.84 -0.72
CA SER A 43 -7.03 19.59 0.53
C SER A 43 -7.39 21.08 0.34
N PHE A 44 -7.87 21.72 1.40
CA PHE A 44 -8.20 23.16 1.41
C PHE A 44 -9.25 23.58 0.35
N ASN A 45 -10.30 22.79 0.14
CA ASN A 45 -11.35 23.09 -0.84
C ASN A 45 -12.76 23.22 -0.25
N LYS A 46 -12.89 23.24 1.08
CA LYS A 46 -14.19 23.28 1.81
C LYS A 46 -15.14 22.12 1.45
N ILE A 47 -14.58 20.97 1.10
CA ILE A 47 -15.35 19.78 0.73
C ILE A 47 -16.24 19.33 1.90
N THR A 48 -17.50 19.07 1.59
CA THR A 48 -18.56 18.63 2.51
C THR A 48 -18.77 17.12 2.45
N ASP A 49 -19.58 16.57 3.38
CA ASP A 49 -19.91 15.14 3.38
C ASP A 49 -20.66 14.70 2.10
N GLU A 50 -21.49 15.58 1.53
CA GLU A 50 -22.21 15.32 0.27
C GLU A 50 -21.23 15.10 -0.89
N GLU A 51 -20.24 15.97 -1.02
CA GLU A 51 -19.18 15.84 -2.02
C GLU A 51 -18.31 14.60 -1.76
N VAL A 52 -18.05 14.26 -0.50
CA VAL A 52 -17.41 12.99 -0.14
C VAL A 52 -18.23 11.79 -0.60
N PHE A 53 -19.56 11.81 -0.46
CA PHE A 53 -20.42 10.73 -0.94
C PHE A 53 -20.34 10.59 -2.46
N GLN A 54 -20.35 11.70 -3.19
CA GLN A 54 -20.18 11.70 -4.65
C GLN A 54 -18.80 11.14 -5.06
N LEU A 55 -17.74 11.53 -4.36
CA LEU A 55 -16.39 10.97 -4.58
C LEU A 55 -16.36 9.47 -4.30
N VAL A 56 -16.90 9.02 -3.17
CA VAL A 56 -16.93 7.59 -2.80
C VAL A 56 -17.73 6.80 -3.85
N ALA A 57 -18.87 7.32 -4.31
CA ALA A 57 -19.65 6.71 -5.38
C ALA A 57 -18.85 6.62 -6.68
N LYS A 58 -18.14 7.70 -7.06
CA LYS A 58 -17.28 7.73 -8.26
C LYS A 58 -16.15 6.70 -8.17
N LEU A 59 -15.47 6.61 -7.02
CA LEU A 59 -14.36 5.70 -6.79
C LEU A 59 -14.78 4.23 -6.70
N LYS A 60 -16.03 3.95 -6.30
CA LYS A 60 -16.60 2.58 -6.29
C LYS A 60 -17.21 2.17 -7.64
N GLY A 61 -17.74 3.12 -8.40
CA GLY A 61 -18.61 2.86 -9.55
C GLY A 61 -17.91 2.57 -10.89
N LYS A 62 -16.60 2.72 -10.99
CA LYS A 62 -15.85 2.47 -12.24
C LYS A 62 -14.56 1.72 -11.98
N ASN A 63 -14.02 1.09 -13.04
CA ASN A 63 -12.60 0.75 -13.22
C ASN A 63 -11.69 2.01 -13.21
N LEU A 64 -12.02 3.01 -12.39
CA LEU A 64 -11.23 4.17 -12.09
C LEU A 64 -10.06 3.74 -11.17
N PRO A 65 -8.96 4.50 -11.21
CA PRO A 65 -7.62 3.99 -11.12
C PRO A 65 -7.24 3.58 -9.69
N ARG A 66 -6.02 3.05 -9.58
CA ARG A 66 -5.36 2.52 -8.38
C ARG A 66 -5.13 3.59 -7.30
N ILE A 67 -6.12 4.45 -7.01
CA ILE A 67 -6.03 5.49 -5.99
C ILE A 67 -5.86 4.78 -4.65
N ARG A 68 -4.76 5.15 -4.02
CA ARG A 68 -4.28 4.54 -2.78
C ARG A 68 -3.89 5.60 -1.78
N SER A 69 -3.67 6.83 -2.23
CA SER A 69 -3.47 7.99 -1.37
C SER A 69 -4.52 9.07 -1.68
N LEU A 70 -5.18 9.58 -0.64
CA LEU A 70 -6.13 10.67 -0.74
C LEU A 70 -5.87 11.71 0.35
N ASP A 71 -5.62 12.95 -0.05
CA ASP A 71 -5.54 14.09 0.87
C ASP A 71 -6.83 14.91 0.83
N LEU A 72 -7.53 14.92 1.96
CA LEU A 72 -8.76 15.64 2.23
C LEU A 72 -8.59 16.59 3.43
N SER A 73 -7.35 16.96 3.76
CA SER A 73 -7.06 17.85 4.88
C SER A 73 -7.68 19.24 4.70
N SER A 74 -7.99 19.89 5.83
CA SER A 74 -8.53 21.24 5.89
C SER A 74 -9.79 21.45 5.04
N ASN A 75 -10.75 20.54 5.18
CA ASN A 75 -12.07 20.59 4.57
C ASN A 75 -13.18 20.68 5.65
N ALA A 76 -14.44 20.44 5.28
CA ALA A 76 -15.60 20.52 6.15
C ALA A 76 -16.22 19.14 6.43
N ILE A 77 -15.38 18.10 6.49
CA ILE A 77 -15.82 16.71 6.66
C ILE A 77 -16.23 16.45 8.11
N THR A 78 -17.34 15.73 8.30
CA THR A 78 -17.82 15.28 9.60
C THR A 78 -17.73 13.77 9.74
N ASP A 79 -18.32 13.22 10.81
CA ASP A 79 -18.36 11.78 11.06
C ASP A 79 -19.07 11.01 9.93
N LEU A 80 -20.04 11.64 9.23
CA LEU A 80 -20.75 11.03 8.10
C LEU A 80 -19.83 10.84 6.89
N GLY A 81 -19.06 11.86 6.51
CA GLY A 81 -18.08 11.73 5.43
C GLY A 81 -16.97 10.75 5.79
N ALA A 82 -16.50 10.76 7.05
CA ALA A 82 -15.52 9.79 7.53
C ALA A 82 -16.03 8.34 7.44
N GLN A 83 -17.31 8.09 7.80
CA GLN A 83 -17.95 6.79 7.63
C GLN A 83 -17.89 6.33 6.17
N ALA A 84 -18.22 7.19 5.21
CA ALA A 84 -18.19 6.84 3.80
C ALA A 84 -16.76 6.57 3.32
N LEU A 85 -15.78 7.39 3.71
CA LEU A 85 -14.37 7.22 3.36
C LEU A 85 -13.78 5.93 3.94
N ALA A 86 -14.20 5.51 5.13
CA ALA A 86 -13.74 4.27 5.75
C ALA A 86 -14.07 3.01 4.92
N THR A 87 -15.05 3.11 4.00
CA THR A 87 -15.42 2.01 3.09
C THR A 87 -14.51 1.88 1.87
N LEU A 88 -13.61 2.85 1.62
CA LEU A 88 -12.69 2.81 0.50
C LEU A 88 -11.46 1.93 0.81
N SER A 89 -10.92 1.28 -0.22
CA SER A 89 -9.69 0.48 -0.13
C SER A 89 -8.43 1.33 -0.38
N LEU A 90 -8.25 2.38 0.43
CA LEU A 90 -7.08 3.27 0.41
C LEU A 90 -5.94 2.70 1.27
N SER A 91 -4.71 3.07 0.94
CA SER A 91 -3.52 2.81 1.77
C SER A 91 -3.18 3.99 2.67
N SER A 92 -3.35 5.22 2.18
CA SER A 92 -3.09 6.47 2.89
C SER A 92 -4.29 7.41 2.76
N LEU A 93 -4.66 8.05 3.87
CA LEU A 93 -5.72 9.05 3.94
C LEU A 93 -5.30 10.18 4.87
N ASN A 94 -5.47 11.43 4.45
CA ASN A 94 -5.27 12.60 5.31
C ASN A 94 -6.61 13.31 5.55
N LEU A 95 -7.05 13.33 6.81
CA LEU A 95 -8.24 14.03 7.31
C LEU A 95 -7.88 15.12 8.32
N SER A 96 -6.61 15.54 8.36
CA SER A 96 -6.20 16.59 9.29
C SER A 96 -6.96 17.90 9.07
N GLY A 97 -7.22 18.65 10.13
CA GLY A 97 -7.87 19.97 10.03
C GLY A 97 -9.34 19.98 9.58
N ASN A 98 -10.06 18.85 9.69
CA ASN A 98 -11.51 18.78 9.52
C ASN A 98 -12.21 19.00 10.87
N HIS A 99 -12.32 20.25 11.32
CA HIS A 99 -12.62 20.61 12.72
C HIS A 99 -13.93 20.06 13.32
N ARG A 100 -14.86 19.54 12.50
CA ARG A 100 -16.12 18.92 12.94
C ARG A 100 -16.04 17.39 13.06
N LEU A 101 -14.94 16.78 12.65
CA LEU A 101 -14.69 15.35 12.78
C LEU A 101 -14.42 15.00 14.26
N THR A 102 -15.12 14.00 14.78
CA THR A 102 -15.06 13.59 16.18
C THR A 102 -14.49 12.18 16.34
N ASN A 103 -14.39 11.72 17.58
CA ASN A 103 -14.07 10.33 17.90
C ASN A 103 -14.96 9.31 17.19
N GLN A 104 -16.26 9.62 16.98
CA GLN A 104 -17.20 8.70 16.35
C GLN A 104 -16.86 8.47 14.87
N GLY A 105 -16.48 9.52 14.14
CA GLY A 105 -16.02 9.40 12.76
C GLY A 105 -14.78 8.52 12.63
N ILE A 106 -13.90 8.52 13.63
CA ILE A 106 -12.70 7.67 13.63
C ILE A 106 -13.03 6.18 13.88
N ASP A 107 -14.10 5.87 14.61
CA ASP A 107 -14.48 4.48 14.92
C ASP A 107 -14.76 3.66 13.65
N TYR A 108 -15.24 4.28 12.59
CA TYR A 108 -15.45 3.61 11.31
C TYR A 108 -14.15 3.06 10.69
N PHE A 109 -13.01 3.72 10.91
CA PHE A 109 -11.71 3.24 10.41
C PHE A 109 -11.16 2.05 11.22
N LEU A 110 -11.73 1.72 12.38
CA LEU A 110 -11.34 0.52 13.14
C LEU A 110 -11.72 -0.78 12.41
N GLN A 111 -12.70 -0.72 11.51
CA GLN A 111 -13.10 -1.84 10.64
C GLN A 111 -12.37 -1.84 9.29
N ASN A 112 -11.63 -0.77 8.97
CA ASN A 112 -10.87 -0.70 7.73
C ASN A 112 -9.62 -1.61 7.80
N HIS A 113 -9.36 -2.38 6.75
CA HIS A 113 -8.23 -3.31 6.68
C HIS A 113 -7.16 -2.91 5.65
N SER A 114 -7.42 -1.91 4.82
CA SER A 114 -6.53 -1.47 3.75
C SER A 114 -5.60 -0.34 4.17
N LEU A 115 -6.06 0.56 5.05
CA LEU A 115 -5.32 1.75 5.48
C LEU A 115 -4.12 1.36 6.33
N VAL A 116 -2.98 1.94 6.01
CA VAL A 116 -1.72 1.85 6.75
C VAL A 116 -1.26 3.22 7.25
N SER A 117 -1.82 4.30 6.71
CA SER A 117 -1.62 5.67 7.15
C SER A 117 -2.96 6.40 7.23
N LEU A 118 -3.23 7.04 8.37
CA LEU A 118 -4.36 7.95 8.55
C LEU A 118 -3.91 9.13 9.41
N ASP A 119 -3.88 10.33 8.82
CA ASP A 119 -3.61 11.56 9.56
C ASP A 119 -4.92 12.23 9.99
N VAL A 120 -5.03 12.52 11.28
CA VAL A 120 -6.17 13.19 11.92
C VAL A 120 -5.71 14.36 12.80
N GLY A 121 -4.51 14.91 12.55
CA GLY A 121 -3.97 16.09 13.21
C GLY A 121 -4.88 17.31 13.05
N GLY A 122 -4.82 18.28 13.95
CA GLY A 122 -5.64 19.51 13.85
C GLY A 122 -7.16 19.32 14.02
N ASN A 123 -7.64 18.09 14.24
CA ASN A 123 -9.02 17.80 14.63
C ASN A 123 -9.14 17.88 16.16
N GLN A 124 -9.80 18.93 16.66
CA GLN A 124 -9.86 19.26 18.08
C GLN A 124 -10.84 18.37 18.86
N LEU A 125 -11.86 17.80 18.18
CA LEU A 125 -12.87 16.92 18.77
C LEU A 125 -12.43 15.44 18.81
N ILE A 126 -11.17 15.17 18.45
CA ILE A 126 -10.57 13.83 18.52
C ILE A 126 -9.54 13.82 19.64
N ASP A 127 -9.82 13.04 20.68
CA ASP A 127 -8.96 12.94 21.83
C ASP A 127 -7.69 12.11 21.56
N SER A 128 -6.71 12.23 22.46
CA SER A 128 -5.43 11.51 22.36
C SER A 128 -5.60 9.99 22.44
N LYS A 129 -6.58 9.49 23.20
CA LYS A 129 -6.87 8.06 23.34
C LYS A 129 -7.33 7.49 22.00
N LYS A 130 -8.22 8.19 21.28
CA LYS A 130 -8.69 7.79 19.95
C LYS A 130 -7.56 7.82 18.92
N LYS A 131 -6.71 8.86 18.95
CA LYS A 131 -5.50 8.95 18.11
C LYS A 131 -4.54 7.78 18.34
N TYR A 132 -4.39 7.34 19.59
CA TYR A 132 -3.59 6.17 19.92
C TYR A 132 -4.22 4.87 19.42
N GLN A 133 -5.53 4.67 19.64
CA GLN A 133 -6.25 3.49 19.16
C GLN A 133 -6.15 3.31 17.64
N ILE A 134 -6.35 4.38 16.87
CA ILE A 134 -6.24 4.29 15.42
C ILE A 134 -4.80 4.02 14.97
N LYS A 135 -3.80 4.57 15.66
CA LYS A 135 -2.39 4.26 15.39
C LYS A 135 -2.06 2.77 15.59
N GLU A 136 -2.53 2.16 16.68
CA GLU A 136 -2.37 0.72 16.91
C GLU A 136 -3.08 -0.10 15.82
N LYS A 137 -4.31 0.31 15.46
CA LYS A 137 -5.07 -0.33 14.38
C LYS A 137 -4.32 -0.29 13.05
N LEU A 138 -3.72 0.85 12.68
CA LEU A 138 -2.92 0.96 11.45
C LEU A 138 -1.68 0.06 11.49
N HIS A 139 -1.03 -0.07 12.65
CA HIS A 139 0.09 -1.00 12.84
C HIS A 139 -0.34 -2.45 12.58
N ASN A 140 -1.51 -2.85 13.11
CA ASN A 140 -2.06 -4.19 12.86
C ASN A 140 -2.38 -4.43 11.37
N ASN A 141 -2.87 -3.41 10.66
CA ASN A 141 -3.09 -3.50 9.22
C ASN A 141 -1.78 -3.68 8.45
N ILE A 142 -0.70 -2.99 8.85
CA ILE A 142 0.65 -3.17 8.30
C ILE A 142 1.12 -4.61 8.52
N ASP A 143 1.01 -5.14 9.73
CA ASP A 143 1.47 -6.50 10.05
C ASP A 143 0.66 -7.59 9.33
N ARG A 144 -0.64 -7.37 9.16
CA ARG A 144 -1.48 -8.23 8.31
C ARG A 144 -0.99 -8.21 6.88
N LYS A 145 -0.76 -7.03 6.28
CA LYS A 145 -0.25 -6.91 4.91
C LYS A 145 1.10 -7.63 4.74
N LYS A 146 2.04 -7.47 5.68
CA LYS A 146 3.32 -8.22 5.67
C LYS A 146 3.08 -9.73 5.69
N THR A 147 2.15 -10.19 6.53
CA THR A 147 1.81 -11.60 6.65
C THR A 147 1.21 -12.16 5.36
N ASP A 148 0.33 -11.40 4.71
CA ASP A 148 -0.30 -11.79 3.46
C ASP A 148 0.70 -11.81 2.29
N PHE A 149 1.61 -10.83 2.22
CA PHE A 149 2.74 -10.85 1.28
C PHE A 149 3.61 -12.10 1.45
N LEU A 150 3.97 -12.44 2.69
CA LEU A 150 4.77 -13.65 2.95
C LEU A 150 4.05 -14.93 2.51
N LYS A 151 2.74 -15.05 2.73
CA LYS A 151 1.96 -16.21 2.27
C LYS A 151 2.01 -16.33 0.75
N GLU A 152 1.87 -15.22 0.04
CA GLU A 152 1.92 -15.19 -1.42
C GLU A 152 3.29 -15.63 -1.96
N VAL A 153 4.38 -15.07 -1.41
CA VAL A 153 5.75 -15.47 -1.77
C VAL A 153 5.98 -16.97 -1.52
N ILE A 154 5.54 -17.48 -0.36
CA ILE A 154 5.64 -18.91 -0.03
C ILE A 154 4.86 -19.74 -1.04
N GLN A 155 3.61 -19.37 -1.34
CA GLN A 155 2.76 -20.07 -2.29
C GLN A 155 3.39 -20.13 -3.69
N LEU A 156 3.90 -19.00 -4.20
CA LEU A 156 4.59 -18.95 -5.48
C LEU A 156 5.84 -19.84 -5.50
N SER A 157 6.61 -19.86 -4.40
CA SER A 157 7.78 -20.74 -4.28
C SER A 157 7.42 -22.23 -4.32
N TYR A 158 6.30 -22.64 -3.69
CA TYR A 158 5.83 -24.02 -3.71
C TYR A 158 5.31 -24.44 -5.09
N VAL A 159 4.61 -23.53 -5.81
CA VAL A 159 4.17 -23.79 -7.20
C VAL A 159 5.37 -24.01 -8.11
N ALA A 160 6.44 -23.22 -7.94
CA ALA A 160 7.69 -23.42 -8.68
C ALA A 160 8.33 -24.80 -8.39
N LYS A 161 8.18 -25.34 -7.17
CA LYS A 161 8.70 -26.66 -6.78
C LYS A 161 7.89 -27.84 -7.35
N LYS A 162 6.56 -27.72 -7.47
CA LYS A 162 5.66 -28.82 -7.87
C LYS A 162 5.45 -28.99 -9.37
N LYS A 163 5.87 -28.03 -10.19
CA LYS A 163 5.92 -28.22 -11.66
C LYS A 163 7.32 -28.72 -12.03
N PRO A 164 7.47 -29.92 -12.64
CA PRO A 164 8.69 -30.20 -13.39
C PRO A 164 8.67 -29.22 -14.57
N VAL A 165 9.42 -28.14 -14.44
CA VAL A 165 9.67 -27.23 -15.55
C VAL A 165 10.63 -27.99 -16.48
N PHE A 166 10.08 -28.86 -17.32
CA PHE A 166 10.81 -29.47 -18.44
C PHE A 166 11.09 -28.34 -19.44
N PHE A 167 12.15 -27.60 -19.18
CA PHE A 167 12.82 -26.76 -20.16
C PHE A 167 14.31 -27.09 -20.05
N GLY A 168 14.93 -27.33 -21.20
CA GLY A 168 16.27 -27.91 -21.33
C GLY A 168 17.41 -27.10 -20.68
N PRO A 169 18.67 -27.51 -20.90
CA PRO A 169 19.84 -27.18 -20.06
C PRO A 169 20.28 -25.71 -19.98
N SER A 170 19.49 -24.77 -20.49
CA SER A 170 19.87 -23.36 -20.57
C SER A 170 18.63 -22.48 -20.60
N MET A 171 17.92 -22.38 -19.47
CA MET A 171 17.26 -21.15 -19.02
C MET A 171 16.55 -21.44 -17.69
N THR A 172 17.14 -20.95 -16.60
CA THR A 172 16.38 -20.64 -15.38
C THR A 172 15.21 -19.75 -15.80
N LEU A 173 13.98 -20.02 -15.32
CA LEU A 173 12.94 -18.99 -15.34
C LEU A 173 13.53 -17.81 -14.56
N PRO A 174 13.93 -16.72 -15.23
CA PRO A 174 14.81 -15.78 -14.58
C PRO A 174 14.02 -15.13 -13.45
N LEU A 175 14.70 -14.85 -12.32
CA LEU A 175 14.15 -14.08 -11.21
C LEU A 175 13.29 -12.93 -11.72
N THR A 176 13.70 -12.28 -12.82
CA THR A 176 13.00 -11.22 -13.55
C THR A 176 11.53 -11.47 -13.90
N ILE A 177 11.04 -12.71 -14.05
CA ILE A 177 9.61 -12.98 -14.36
C ILE A 177 8.79 -13.06 -13.09
N ILE A 178 9.31 -13.73 -12.06
CA ILE A 178 8.72 -13.72 -10.71
C ILE A 178 8.75 -12.29 -10.18
N PHE A 179 9.89 -11.61 -10.26
CA PHE A 179 10.04 -10.19 -9.99
C PHE A 179 9.24 -9.31 -10.94
N LYS A 180 8.91 -9.64 -12.19
CA LYS A 180 7.99 -8.82 -13.00
C LYS A 180 6.55 -8.88 -12.48
N TYR A 181 6.10 -10.06 -12.11
CA TYR A 181 4.78 -10.27 -11.48
C TYR A 181 4.73 -9.64 -10.09
N LEU A 182 5.78 -9.86 -9.29
CA LEU A 182 5.89 -9.34 -7.94
C LEU A 182 6.25 -7.85 -7.91
N ALA A 183 6.98 -7.27 -8.88
CA ALA A 183 7.43 -5.86 -8.84
C ALA A 183 6.34 -4.85 -9.13
N ALA A 184 5.29 -5.21 -9.88
CA ALA A 184 4.14 -4.31 -10.03
C ALA A 184 3.39 -4.17 -8.70
N ASP A 185 3.23 -5.28 -7.98
CA ASP A 185 2.58 -5.31 -6.67
C ASP A 185 3.52 -4.82 -5.56
N ILE A 186 4.82 -5.14 -5.58
CA ILE A 186 5.87 -4.65 -4.68
C ILE A 186 6.10 -3.16 -4.88
N LYS A 187 6.16 -2.61 -6.10
CA LYS A 187 6.25 -1.14 -6.29
C LYS A 187 5.00 -0.44 -5.75
N LEU A 188 3.81 -1.02 -5.95
CA LEU A 188 2.59 -0.50 -5.30
C LEU A 188 2.68 -0.60 -3.77
N PHE A 189 3.22 -1.69 -3.23
CA PHE A 189 3.32 -1.99 -1.81
C PHE A 189 4.39 -1.12 -1.10
N VAL A 190 5.53 -0.88 -1.76
CA VAL A 190 6.66 -0.05 -1.36
C VAL A 190 6.30 1.43 -1.41
N ASN A 191 5.58 1.89 -2.45
CA ASN A 191 5.19 3.29 -2.57
C ASN A 191 4.01 3.69 -1.67
N GLN A 192 3.24 2.74 -1.13
CA GLN A 192 1.97 3.02 -0.44
C GLN A 192 1.96 2.69 1.05
N SER A 193 3.08 2.24 1.59
CA SER A 193 3.26 2.04 3.03
C SER A 193 4.48 2.83 3.49
N PRO A 194 4.57 3.26 4.76
CA PRO A 194 5.84 3.64 5.36
C PRO A 194 6.73 2.39 5.60
N LEU A 195 6.76 1.47 4.62
CA LEU A 195 7.68 0.34 4.59
C LEU A 195 9.05 0.90 4.22
N ARG A 196 10.03 0.72 5.10
CA ARG A 196 11.44 0.92 4.75
C ARG A 196 11.84 -0.01 3.59
N SER A 197 12.80 0.49 2.81
CA SER A 197 13.43 0.03 1.57
C SER A 197 12.88 -1.24 0.91
N GLU A 198 12.52 -1.13 -0.37
CA GLU A 198 12.39 -2.21 -1.37
C GLU A 198 13.35 -3.39 -1.12
N HIS A 199 14.60 -3.07 -0.77
CA HIS A 199 15.64 -4.02 -0.39
C HIS A 199 15.22 -5.08 0.66
N GLN A 200 14.56 -4.72 1.77
CA GLN A 200 14.20 -5.71 2.82
C GLN A 200 13.18 -6.74 2.31
N ILE A 201 12.21 -6.28 1.52
CA ILE A 201 11.15 -7.12 0.94
C ILE A 201 11.76 -8.05 -0.11
N VAL A 202 12.61 -7.50 -0.97
CA VAL A 202 13.37 -8.23 -1.99
C VAL A 202 14.23 -9.32 -1.35
N SER A 203 15.01 -9.00 -0.31
CA SER A 203 15.87 -9.97 0.37
C SER A 203 15.11 -11.14 0.98
N VAL A 204 13.94 -10.89 1.57
CA VAL A 204 13.08 -11.95 2.12
C VAL A 204 12.50 -12.83 1.02
N ALA A 205 12.06 -12.22 -0.09
CA ALA A 205 11.55 -12.95 -1.23
C ALA A 205 12.63 -13.85 -1.86
N GLU A 206 13.83 -13.32 -2.08
CA GLU A 206 14.99 -14.08 -2.59
C GLU A 206 15.36 -15.23 -1.67
N PHE A 207 15.43 -15.00 -0.36
CA PHE A 207 15.76 -16.03 0.61
C PHE A 207 14.76 -17.18 0.65
N ILE A 208 13.46 -16.87 0.72
CA ILE A 208 12.40 -17.88 0.73
C ILE A 208 12.43 -18.68 -0.57
N TYR A 209 12.59 -18.00 -1.70
CA TYR A 209 12.71 -18.65 -3.01
C TYR A 209 13.91 -19.60 -3.05
N ASN A 210 15.11 -19.12 -2.67
CA ASN A 210 16.35 -19.90 -2.68
C ASN A 210 16.28 -21.14 -1.77
N LYS A 211 15.72 -21.00 -0.56
CA LYS A 211 15.51 -22.15 0.33
C LYS A 211 14.47 -23.14 -0.23
N SER A 212 13.45 -22.63 -0.92
CA SER A 212 12.40 -23.46 -1.53
C SER A 212 12.92 -24.31 -2.69
N ILE A 213 13.68 -23.72 -3.62
CA ILE A 213 14.29 -24.44 -4.76
C ILE A 213 15.33 -25.47 -4.31
N GLN A 214 16.04 -25.21 -3.20
CA GLN A 214 16.96 -26.17 -2.58
C GLN A 214 16.26 -27.29 -1.81
N GLY A 215 14.93 -27.22 -1.65
CA GLY A 215 14.17 -28.16 -0.83
C GLY A 215 14.40 -28.02 0.67
N LYS A 216 15.05 -26.94 1.12
CA LYS A 216 15.46 -26.66 2.52
C LYS A 216 14.59 -25.59 3.20
N LEU A 217 13.43 -25.24 2.63
CA LEU A 217 12.51 -24.29 3.25
C LEU A 217 11.80 -24.96 4.43
N GLU A 218 11.96 -24.37 5.61
CA GLU A 218 11.46 -24.91 6.89
C GLU A 218 10.67 -23.82 7.64
N ALA A 219 9.89 -24.22 8.65
CA ALA A 219 9.09 -23.31 9.46
C ALA A 219 9.94 -22.23 10.16
N GLU A 220 11.17 -22.56 10.56
CA GLU A 220 12.09 -21.62 11.21
C GLU A 220 12.56 -20.52 10.25
N HIS A 221 12.77 -20.84 8.97
CA HIS A 221 13.09 -19.84 7.93
C HIS A 221 11.94 -18.82 7.76
N ILE A 222 10.69 -19.29 7.77
CA ILE A 222 9.50 -18.44 7.69
C ILE A 222 9.37 -17.56 8.95
N LYS A 223 9.66 -18.13 10.13
CA LYS A 223 9.65 -17.39 11.39
C LYS A 223 10.70 -16.27 11.41
N LYS A 224 11.93 -16.54 10.96
CA LYS A 224 12.99 -15.54 10.82
C LYS A 224 12.64 -14.47 9.79
N ALA A 225 12.10 -14.84 8.63
CA ALA A 225 11.61 -13.87 7.65
C ALA A 225 10.54 -12.93 8.23
N LYS A 226 9.58 -13.46 9.02
CA LYS A 226 8.59 -12.64 9.74
C LYS A 226 9.24 -11.69 10.75
N LEU A 227 10.20 -12.18 11.53
CA LEU A 227 10.92 -11.36 12.52
C LEU A 227 11.72 -10.23 11.85
N PHE A 228 12.36 -10.51 10.71
CA PHE A 228 13.11 -9.51 9.95
C PHE A 228 12.21 -8.47 9.28
N LEU A 229 11.09 -8.87 8.66
CA LEU A 229 10.08 -7.91 8.15
C LEU A 229 9.46 -7.04 9.26
N ASN A 230 9.55 -7.49 10.51
CA ASN A 230 9.11 -6.75 11.69
C ASN A 230 10.24 -6.02 12.42
N ASN A 231 11.44 -5.93 11.83
CA ASN A 231 12.64 -5.30 12.41
C ASN A 231 13.00 -5.84 13.82
N LYS A 232 12.65 -7.09 14.12
CA LYS A 232 12.95 -7.71 15.41
C LYS A 232 14.31 -8.40 15.44
N ILE A 233 14.90 -8.64 14.27
CA ILE A 233 16.22 -9.26 14.08
C ILE A 233 16.92 -8.61 12.89
N GLN A 234 18.25 -8.62 12.90
CA GLN A 234 19.06 -8.08 11.79
C GLN A 234 19.09 -9.01 10.58
N PHE A 235 19.53 -8.48 9.44
CA PHE A 235 19.67 -9.22 8.19
C PHE A 235 20.52 -10.48 8.40
N GLU A 236 21.67 -10.33 9.06
CA GLU A 236 22.62 -11.41 9.31
C GLU A 236 22.02 -12.55 10.13
N GLU A 237 21.07 -12.25 11.02
CA GLU A 237 20.41 -13.26 11.86
C GLU A 237 19.42 -14.16 11.08
N VAL A 238 18.94 -13.68 9.93
CA VAL A 238 18.08 -14.43 9.00
C VAL A 238 18.89 -15.10 7.91
N PHE A 239 19.85 -14.37 7.34
CA PHE A 239 20.47 -14.72 6.07
C PHE A 239 21.91 -15.23 6.20
N LYS A 240 22.52 -15.26 7.41
CA LYS A 240 23.82 -15.93 7.64
C LYS A 240 23.75 -17.18 8.52
N LYS A 241 24.40 -18.21 7.97
CA LYS A 241 24.81 -19.53 8.49
C LYS A 241 23.70 -20.58 8.69
N ASP A 242 23.23 -21.12 7.56
CA ASP A 242 23.42 -22.56 7.38
C ASP A 242 24.80 -22.76 6.75
N SER A 243 25.56 -23.69 7.33
CA SER A 243 26.98 -23.99 7.17
C SER A 243 27.66 -23.73 5.81
N ARG A 244 28.88 -23.18 5.91
CA ARG A 244 30.09 -23.39 5.08
C ARG A 244 29.83 -24.00 3.70
N HIS A 245 30.26 -23.28 2.67
CA HIS A 245 30.15 -23.53 1.22
C HIS A 245 28.95 -22.82 0.58
N ASP A 246 29.28 -22.01 -0.42
CA ASP A 246 28.39 -21.31 -1.35
C ASP A 246 27.71 -20.02 -0.87
N CYS A 247 28.41 -18.89 -1.03
CA CYS A 247 28.15 -18.01 -2.18
C CYS A 247 29.03 -16.75 -2.04
N GLN A 248 30.04 -16.68 -2.90
CA GLN A 248 30.93 -15.55 -3.08
C GLN A 248 30.37 -14.52 -4.08
N CYS A 249 29.04 -14.45 -4.25
CA CYS A 249 28.38 -13.53 -5.17
C CYS A 249 27.33 -12.74 -4.40
N VAL A 250 27.64 -11.49 -4.05
CA VAL A 250 26.82 -10.27 -4.12
C VAL A 250 27.58 -9.21 -3.31
N LEU A 251 28.61 -8.65 -3.93
CA LEU A 251 29.17 -7.33 -3.63
C LEU A 251 29.73 -6.83 -4.97
N MET A 252 28.84 -6.36 -5.82
CA MET A 252 29.08 -5.40 -6.91
C MET A 252 27.73 -4.87 -7.39
#